data_AF-A0A922IRQ7-F1
#
_entry.id   AF-A0A922IRQ7-F1
#
_cell.length_a   1.000
_cell.length_b   1.000
_cell.length_c   1.000
_cell.angle_alpha   90.00
_cell.angle_beta   90.00
_cell.angle_gamma   90.00
#
_symmetry.space_group_name_H-M   'P 1'
#
loop_
_entity.id
_entity.type
_entity.pdbx_description
1 polymer ?
#
loop_
_entity_poly.entity_id
_entity_poly.type
_entity_poly.pdbx_seq_one_letter_code
_entity_poly.pdbx_strand_id
1 'polypeptide(L)'
;MCSFLSDSDEANNSSNEWEDYFSGYSDKPYKSHLDSIREEFEYRNRTTGVPHKPPKCQQSEKKESKYSEFYGNFEAAEELSAARLLKHNSRQHFVENAYETYLKKWKQFLNSDQSTLLIYKDIPWPPFCTVNQINSLESTHIESILEFVQYSSQSLRQLQVDWHPDKFSGRFGTRFKSESVKINVMKRVVSISQLLNKATDYLRKKDEAK
;
A
#
# COMPACT_ATOMS: atom_id res chain seq x y z
N MET A 1 80.89 -12.91 -17.30
CA MET A 1 79.67 -13.64 -16.90
C MET A 1 78.49 -12.72 -17.11
N CYS A 2 77.48 -13.27 -17.78
CA CYS A 2 76.06 -12.88 -17.84
C CYS A 2 75.62 -11.64 -18.64
N SER A 3 74.59 -11.92 -19.45
CA SER A 3 73.89 -11.11 -20.44
C SER A 3 72.53 -10.63 -19.90
N PHE A 4 71.90 -9.70 -20.63
CA PHE A 4 70.45 -9.59 -20.90
C PHE A 4 69.48 -9.26 -19.73
N LEU A 5 68.85 -8.07 -19.74
CA LEU A 5 67.46 -7.86 -20.20
C LEU A 5 66.95 -6.44 -19.91
N SER A 6 66.35 -5.84 -20.96
CA SER A 6 65.36 -4.77 -20.91
C SER A 6 64.07 -5.24 -20.25
N ASP A 7 63.36 -4.33 -19.58
CA ASP A 7 61.88 -4.19 -19.61
C ASP A 7 61.56 -2.78 -19.08
N SER A 8 61.00 -1.86 -19.87
CA SER A 8 59.61 -1.76 -20.36
C SER A 8 58.58 -1.41 -19.29
N ASP A 9 58.04 -0.20 -19.47
CA ASP A 9 56.62 0.10 -19.62
C ASP A 9 55.74 0.48 -18.42
N GLU A 10 55.13 1.65 -18.64
CA GLU A 10 53.73 2.03 -18.39
C GLU A 10 53.06 1.63 -17.06
N ALA A 11 52.66 2.66 -16.30
CA ALA A 11 51.27 2.79 -15.86
C ALA A 11 51.04 4.20 -15.27
N ASN A 12 50.82 5.19 -16.13
CA ASN A 12 50.11 6.40 -15.72
C ASN A 12 48.98 6.67 -16.70
N ASN A 13 47.92 5.88 -16.60
CA ASN A 13 46.64 6.18 -17.23
C ASN A 13 45.49 5.52 -16.44
N SER A 14 45.34 5.91 -15.17
CA SER A 14 44.13 5.62 -14.40
C SER A 14 43.12 6.74 -14.69
N SER A 15 42.55 6.71 -15.89
CA SER A 15 41.45 7.59 -16.28
C SER A 15 40.19 6.74 -16.39
N ASN A 16 39.35 6.84 -15.36
CA ASN A 16 37.89 6.70 -15.43
C ASN A 16 37.32 5.44 -16.12
N GLU A 17 37.74 4.25 -15.71
CA GLU A 17 37.09 2.97 -16.10
C GLU A 17 35.61 2.90 -15.66
N TRP A 18 35.20 3.70 -14.68
CA TRP A 18 33.83 3.75 -14.17
C TRP A 18 32.86 4.59 -15.02
N GLU A 19 33.35 5.46 -15.89
CA GLU A 19 32.48 6.27 -16.77
C GLU A 19 31.88 5.42 -17.90
N ASP A 20 32.61 4.38 -18.36
CA ASP A 20 32.15 3.51 -19.45
C ASP A 20 31.02 2.55 -19.05
N TYR A 21 30.87 2.26 -17.76
CA TYR A 21 29.80 1.39 -17.27
C TYR A 21 28.40 2.00 -17.49
N PHE A 22 28.29 3.34 -17.50
CA PHE A 22 27.02 4.04 -17.69
C PHE A 22 26.79 4.52 -19.13
N SER A 23 27.77 4.40 -20.03
CA SER A 23 27.71 4.86 -21.43
C SER A 23 26.61 4.19 -22.27
N GLY A 24 26.06 3.06 -21.82
CA GLY A 24 24.96 2.35 -22.51
C GLY A 24 23.54 2.77 -22.10
N TYR A 25 23.40 3.51 -21.00
CA TYR A 25 22.09 3.98 -20.52
C TYR A 25 21.81 5.36 -21.10
N SER A 26 20.95 5.42 -22.13
CA SER A 26 20.43 6.71 -22.56
C SER A 26 19.62 7.31 -21.43
N ASP A 27 19.96 8.52 -21.00
CA ASP A 27 19.26 9.34 -20.02
C ASP A 27 17.90 9.81 -20.56
N LYS A 28 17.04 8.85 -20.91
CA LYS A 28 15.69 9.11 -21.39
C LYS A 28 14.83 9.31 -20.16
N PRO A 29 14.25 10.52 -19.95
CA PRO A 29 13.31 10.72 -18.86
C PRO A 29 12.19 9.69 -18.99
N TYR A 30 11.85 9.03 -17.88
CA TYR A 30 10.75 8.08 -17.82
C TYR A 30 9.48 8.78 -18.30
N LYS A 31 8.94 8.35 -19.44
CA LYS A 31 7.73 8.92 -20.03
C LYS A 31 6.52 8.11 -19.59
N SER A 32 5.69 8.71 -18.74
CA SER A 32 4.44 8.10 -18.29
C SER A 32 3.44 8.04 -19.44
N HIS A 33 2.52 7.08 -19.40
CA HIS A 33 1.39 7.02 -20.35
C HIS A 33 0.61 8.34 -20.41
N LEU A 34 0.53 9.05 -19.28
CA LEU A 34 -0.14 10.36 -19.19
C LEU A 34 0.60 11.48 -19.95
N ASP A 35 1.93 11.38 -20.07
CA ASP A 35 2.74 12.35 -20.82
C ASP A 35 2.49 12.20 -22.32
N SER A 36 2.27 10.97 -22.79
CA SER A 36 1.89 10.70 -24.20
C SER A 36 0.53 11.32 -24.55
N ILE A 37 -0.44 11.24 -23.63
CA ILE A 37 -1.77 11.82 -23.83
C ILE A 37 -1.70 13.35 -23.87
N ARG A 38 -0.93 13.95 -22.95
CA ARG A 38 -0.70 15.39 -22.91
C ARG A 38 -0.06 15.88 -24.21
N GLU A 39 0.97 15.19 -24.68
CA GLU A 39 1.68 15.54 -25.90
C GLU A 39 0.78 15.44 -27.14
N GLU A 40 -0.07 14.42 -27.26
CA GLU A 40 -1.05 14.33 -28.37
C GLU A 40 -2.07 15.47 -28.34
N PHE A 41 -2.55 15.85 -27.15
CA PHE A 41 -3.48 16.96 -27.01
C PHE A 41 -2.83 18.29 -27.39
N GLU A 42 -1.60 18.53 -26.93
CA GLU A 42 -0.84 19.70 -27.30
C GLU A 42 -0.49 19.71 -28.79
N TYR A 43 -0.16 18.57 -29.39
CA TYR A 43 0.11 18.45 -30.82
C TYR A 43 -1.13 18.80 -31.65
N ARG A 44 -2.31 18.34 -31.23
CA ARG A 44 -3.59 18.67 -31.88
C ARG A 44 -3.99 20.13 -31.74
N ASN A 45 -3.58 20.77 -30.64
CA ASN A 45 -3.98 22.15 -30.32
C ASN A 45 -2.92 23.20 -30.68
N ARG A 46 -1.68 22.79 -30.96
CA ARG A 46 -0.65 23.64 -31.55
C ARG A 46 -0.93 23.78 -33.05
N THR A 47 -1.75 24.79 -33.34
CA THR A 47 -1.98 25.44 -34.63
C THR A 47 -0.93 25.16 -35.71
N THR A 48 -1.13 24.11 -36.50
CA THR A 48 -0.70 24.12 -37.91
C THR A 48 -1.82 24.79 -38.69
N GLY A 49 -1.56 26.01 -39.13
CA GLY A 49 -2.53 26.91 -39.76
C GLY A 49 -3.04 26.43 -41.11
N VAL A 50 -3.93 25.43 -41.11
CA VAL A 50 -4.78 25.11 -42.27
C VAL A 50 -6.23 25.21 -41.82
N PRO A 51 -6.99 26.22 -42.30
CA PRO A 51 -8.41 26.32 -42.00
C PRO A 51 -9.14 25.21 -42.75
N HIS A 52 -9.56 24.17 -42.04
CA HIS A 52 -10.49 23.20 -42.60
C HIS A 52 -11.86 23.88 -42.73
N LYS A 53 -12.16 24.40 -43.92
CA LYS A 53 -13.47 24.97 -44.26
C LYS A 53 -14.52 23.88 -44.14
N PRO A 54 -15.56 24.04 -43.29
CA PRO A 54 -16.73 23.19 -43.41
C PRO A 54 -17.45 23.51 -44.74
N PRO A 55 -18.02 22.50 -45.43
CA PRO A 55 -18.83 22.74 -46.62
C PRO A 55 -20.04 23.61 -46.24
N LYS A 56 -20.23 24.70 -47.00
CA LYS A 56 -21.39 25.58 -46.89
C LYS A 56 -22.66 24.78 -47.19
N CYS A 57 -23.54 24.64 -46.18
CA CYS A 57 -24.96 24.52 -46.41
C CYS A 57 -25.61 25.86 -46.07
N GLN A 58 -26.31 26.42 -47.05
CA GLN A 58 -26.98 27.70 -46.97
C GLN A 58 -28.14 27.64 -45.99
N GLN A 59 -28.19 28.68 -45.16
CA GLN A 59 -29.38 29.36 -44.62
C GLN A 59 -30.52 28.50 -44.07
N SER A 60 -30.63 28.48 -42.74
CA SER A 60 -31.93 28.51 -42.10
C SER A 60 -31.87 29.36 -40.83
N GLU A 61 -32.77 30.33 -40.81
CA GLU A 61 -33.12 31.18 -39.68
C GLU A 61 -33.68 30.33 -38.52
N LYS A 62 -33.69 30.92 -37.31
CA LYS A 62 -34.21 30.39 -36.03
C LYS A 62 -33.17 29.70 -35.14
N LYS A 63 -32.26 30.49 -34.59
CA LYS A 63 -31.40 30.11 -33.45
C LYS A 63 -31.96 30.74 -32.17
N GLU A 64 -32.63 29.93 -31.34
CA GLU A 64 -32.65 30.18 -29.87
C GLU A 64 -33.12 28.99 -29.04
N SER A 65 -33.76 27.96 -29.60
CA SER A 65 -34.34 26.88 -28.79
C SER A 65 -33.47 25.63 -28.56
N LYS A 66 -32.22 25.56 -29.07
CA LYS A 66 -31.48 24.28 -29.12
C LYS A 66 -30.18 24.20 -28.30
N TYR A 67 -29.84 25.25 -27.55
CA TYR A 67 -28.64 25.24 -26.69
C TYR A 67 -28.91 24.67 -25.28
N SER A 68 -30.17 24.55 -24.85
CA SER A 68 -30.50 24.01 -23.52
C SER A 68 -30.42 22.47 -23.45
N GLU A 69 -30.64 21.76 -24.55
CA GLU A 69 -30.70 20.28 -24.55
C GLU A 69 -29.32 19.61 -24.64
N PHE A 70 -28.28 20.34 -25.08
CA PHE A 70 -26.94 19.78 -25.20
C PHE A 70 -26.19 19.76 -23.85
N TYR A 71 -26.40 20.78 -23.00
CA TYR A 71 -25.80 20.82 -21.65
C TYR A 71 -26.56 19.98 -20.61
N GLY A 72 -27.87 19.73 -20.78
CA GLY A 72 -28.66 18.90 -19.86
C GLY A 72 -28.33 17.39 -19.90
N ASN A 73 -27.75 16.90 -21.00
CA ASN A 73 -27.37 15.50 -21.12
C ASN A 73 -26.00 15.16 -20.49
N PHE A 74 -25.15 16.16 -20.22
CA PHE A 74 -23.85 15.94 -19.58
C PHE A 74 -24.00 15.81 -18.06
N GLU A 75 -24.85 16.64 -17.44
CA GLU A 75 -25.19 16.53 -16.01
C GLU A 75 -25.89 15.21 -15.68
N ALA A 76 -26.85 14.76 -16.50
CA ALA A 76 -27.56 13.50 -16.26
C ALA A 76 -26.67 12.24 -16.40
N ALA A 77 -25.65 12.28 -17.26
CA ALA A 77 -24.68 11.20 -17.41
C ALA A 77 -23.63 11.19 -16.29
N GLU A 78 -23.20 12.37 -15.83
CA GLU A 78 -22.33 12.53 -14.66
C GLU A 78 -23.02 12.08 -13.38
N GLU A 79 -24.28 12.46 -13.17
CA GLU A 79 -25.07 12.09 -11.99
C GLU A 79 -25.33 10.57 -11.93
N LEU A 80 -25.58 9.92 -13.08
CA LEU A 80 -25.70 8.46 -13.16
C LEU A 80 -24.36 7.72 -12.96
N SER A 81 -23.23 8.30 -13.36
CA SER A 81 -21.90 7.72 -13.14
C SER A 81 -21.42 7.89 -11.70
N ALA A 82 -21.65 9.06 -11.10
CA ALA A 82 -21.43 9.33 -9.68
C ALA A 82 -22.33 8.45 -8.80
N ALA A 83 -23.60 8.26 -9.17
CA ALA A 83 -24.51 7.35 -8.47
C ALA A 83 -24.11 5.87 -8.61
N ARG A 84 -23.52 5.45 -9.73
CA ARG A 84 -22.97 4.09 -9.91
C ARG A 84 -21.69 3.88 -9.08
N LEU A 85 -20.81 4.87 -8.99
CA LEU A 85 -19.65 4.83 -8.10
C LEU A 85 -20.06 4.85 -6.61
N LEU A 86 -21.09 5.61 -6.23
CA LEU A 86 -21.65 5.54 -4.87
C LEU A 86 -22.30 4.18 -4.58
N LYS A 87 -23.15 3.65 -5.49
CA LYS A 87 -23.83 2.34 -5.29
C LYS A 87 -22.87 1.16 -5.22
N HIS A 88 -21.74 1.20 -5.92
CA HIS A 88 -20.73 0.14 -5.85
C HIS A 88 -19.94 0.18 -4.54
N ASN A 89 -19.81 1.36 -3.92
CA ASN A 89 -19.24 1.52 -2.57
C ASN A 89 -20.25 1.19 -1.46
N SER A 90 -21.56 1.33 -1.68
CA SER A 90 -22.58 1.04 -0.66
C SER A 90 -22.90 -0.45 -0.47
N ARG A 91 -22.66 -1.29 -1.48
CA ARG A 91 -22.95 -2.74 -1.39
C ARG A 91 -21.86 -3.57 -0.70
N GLN A 92 -20.67 -3.01 -0.48
CA GLN A 92 -19.64 -3.61 0.37
C GLN A 92 -19.79 -3.21 1.85
N HIS A 93 -20.78 -2.38 2.17
CA HIS A 93 -20.86 -1.66 3.43
C HIS A 93 -21.87 -2.29 4.40
N PHE A 94 -21.78 -3.60 4.70
CA PHE A 94 -22.45 -4.17 5.88
C PHE A 94 -21.92 -5.54 6.35
N VAL A 95 -20.67 -5.88 6.04
CA VAL A 95 -19.92 -6.80 6.91
C VAL A 95 -18.86 -5.92 7.53
N GLU A 96 -19.11 -5.42 8.73
CA GLU A 96 -18.12 -4.67 9.48
C GLU A 96 -16.84 -5.51 9.53
N ASN A 97 -15.83 -5.08 8.79
CA ASN A 97 -14.58 -5.81 8.70
C ASN A 97 -13.99 -5.87 10.12
N ALA A 98 -14.01 -7.06 10.73
CA ALA A 98 -13.57 -7.27 12.11
C ALA A 98 -12.15 -6.71 12.33
N TYR A 99 -11.31 -6.78 11.29
CA TYR A 99 -9.99 -6.18 11.26
C TYR A 99 -9.99 -4.66 11.34
N GLU A 100 -10.83 -3.98 10.56
CA GLU A 100 -10.94 -2.51 10.60
C GLU A 100 -11.46 -2.02 11.95
N THR A 101 -12.47 -2.69 12.50
CA THR A 101 -13.00 -2.37 13.83
C THR A 101 -11.92 -2.57 14.90
N TYR A 102 -11.14 -3.63 14.81
CA TYR A 102 -9.97 -3.84 15.66
C TYR A 102 -8.92 -2.74 15.47
N LEU A 103 -8.57 -2.38 14.23
CA LEU A 103 -7.59 -1.34 13.94
C LEU A 103 -8.01 0.02 14.49
N LYS A 104 -9.30 0.37 14.42
CA LYS A 104 -9.84 1.58 15.03
C LYS A 104 -9.60 1.58 16.54
N LYS A 105 -9.90 0.48 17.22
CA LYS A 105 -9.63 0.31 18.66
C LYS A 105 -8.13 0.37 18.99
N TRP A 106 -7.29 -0.27 18.17
CA TRP A 106 -5.83 -0.24 18.32
C TRP A 106 -5.28 1.19 18.18
N LYS A 107 -5.73 1.95 17.18
CA LYS A 107 -5.33 3.36 16.99
C LYS A 107 -5.79 4.24 18.16
N GLN A 108 -7.02 4.06 18.64
CA GLN A 108 -7.50 4.77 19.84
C GLN A 108 -6.64 4.45 21.06
N PHE A 109 -6.26 3.19 21.25
CA PHE A 109 -5.36 2.77 22.32
C PHE A 109 -3.96 3.36 22.20
N LEU A 110 -3.40 3.42 20.99
CA LEU A 110 -2.10 4.05 20.74
C LEU A 110 -2.11 5.55 21.04
N ASN A 111 -3.21 6.22 20.73
CA ASN A 111 -3.40 7.65 20.97
C ASN A 111 -3.83 7.96 22.43
N SER A 112 -4.08 6.93 23.25
CA SER A 112 -4.45 7.10 24.65
C SER A 112 -3.30 7.68 25.47
N ASP A 113 -3.63 8.56 26.41
CA ASP A 113 -2.71 9.32 27.25
C ASP A 113 -1.61 8.44 27.87
N GLN A 114 -0.36 8.82 27.63
CA GLN A 114 0.80 8.07 28.13
C GLN A 114 0.88 8.03 29.67
N SER A 115 0.16 8.91 30.36
CA SER A 115 0.10 9.02 31.82
C SER A 115 -0.80 7.96 32.48
N THR A 116 -1.69 7.31 31.75
CA THR A 116 -2.57 6.28 32.32
C THR A 116 -1.82 4.96 32.51
N LEU A 117 -1.86 4.40 33.71
CA LEU A 117 -1.32 3.08 34.01
C LEU A 117 -2.16 1.98 33.35
N LEU A 118 -1.51 1.14 32.55
CA LEU A 118 -2.11 0.04 31.81
C LEU A 118 -2.29 -1.19 32.69
N ILE A 119 -3.51 -1.74 32.67
CA ILE A 119 -3.80 -3.09 33.16
C ILE A 119 -4.02 -4.06 31.99
N TYR A 120 -3.95 -5.36 32.26
CA TYR A 120 -4.09 -6.42 31.25
C TYR A 120 -5.37 -6.33 30.41
N LYS A 121 -6.47 -5.83 31.01
CA LYS A 121 -7.78 -5.73 30.35
C LYS A 121 -7.90 -4.53 29.41
N ASP A 122 -7.07 -3.51 29.59
CA ASP A 122 -7.12 -2.28 28.77
C ASP A 122 -6.51 -2.50 27.39
N ILE A 123 -5.64 -3.52 27.27
CA ILE A 123 -4.96 -3.85 26.03
C ILE A 123 -6.00 -4.47 25.08
N PRO A 124 -6.24 -3.86 23.91
CA PRO A 124 -7.15 -4.41 22.91
C PRO A 124 -6.51 -5.64 22.25
N TRP A 125 -6.75 -6.81 22.82
CA TRP A 125 -6.25 -8.07 22.28
C TRP A 125 -6.92 -8.42 20.94
N PRO A 126 -6.19 -9.03 19.98
CA PRO A 126 -6.79 -9.51 18.74
C PRO A 126 -7.84 -10.59 19.03
N PRO A 127 -8.93 -10.65 18.25
CA PRO A 127 -10.06 -11.55 18.53
C PRO A 127 -9.69 -13.04 18.42
N PHE A 128 -8.70 -13.38 17.59
CA PHE A 128 -8.15 -14.72 17.45
C PHE A 128 -7.31 -15.16 18.67
N CYS A 129 -6.95 -14.26 19.57
CA CYS A 129 -6.13 -14.58 20.75
C CYS A 129 -6.95 -14.98 21.98
N THR A 130 -8.19 -15.42 21.81
CA THR A 130 -9.06 -15.79 22.93
C THR A 130 -8.48 -17.02 23.64
N VAL A 131 -8.41 -16.96 24.98
CA VAL A 131 -7.66 -17.87 25.89
C VAL A 131 -7.97 -19.36 25.69
N ASN A 132 -9.09 -19.68 25.03
CA ASN A 132 -9.57 -21.04 24.82
C ASN A 132 -9.12 -21.68 23.49
N GLN A 133 -8.42 -20.94 22.61
CA GLN A 133 -8.01 -21.47 21.29
C GLN A 133 -6.58 -22.02 21.25
N ILE A 134 -5.87 -22.04 22.38
CA ILE A 134 -4.51 -22.60 22.50
C ILE A 134 -4.52 -24.14 22.41
N ASN A 135 -5.68 -24.77 22.59
CA ASN A 135 -5.88 -26.22 22.45
C ASN A 135 -6.55 -26.61 21.12
N SER A 136 -6.87 -25.63 20.25
CA SER A 136 -7.39 -25.94 18.91
C SER A 136 -6.26 -26.41 18.00
N LEU A 137 -6.58 -27.27 17.04
CA LEU A 137 -5.63 -27.74 16.03
C LEU A 137 -4.95 -26.52 15.39
N GLU A 138 -3.62 -26.41 15.50
CA GLU A 138 -2.82 -25.23 15.08
C GLU A 138 -3.22 -24.68 13.70
N SER A 139 -3.57 -25.54 12.75
CA SER A 139 -4.02 -25.17 11.41
C SER A 139 -5.32 -24.35 11.40
N THR A 140 -6.29 -24.68 12.27
CA THR A 140 -7.55 -23.92 12.40
C THR A 140 -7.31 -22.52 12.96
N HIS A 141 -6.32 -22.40 13.86
CA HIS A 141 -5.94 -21.14 14.45
C HIS A 141 -5.24 -20.24 13.42
N ILE A 142 -4.34 -20.80 12.61
CA ILE A 142 -3.68 -20.07 11.52
C ILE A 142 -4.69 -19.58 10.48
N GLU A 143 -5.63 -20.43 10.06
CA GLU A 143 -6.65 -20.02 9.08
C GLU A 143 -7.55 -18.91 9.63
N SER A 144 -7.91 -18.95 10.91
CA SER A 144 -8.69 -17.89 11.58
C SER A 144 -7.96 -16.54 11.58
N ILE A 145 -6.62 -16.53 11.72
CA ILE A 145 -5.82 -15.30 11.61
C ILE A 145 -5.84 -14.77 10.18
N LEU A 146 -5.68 -15.66 9.21
CA LEU A 146 -5.66 -15.28 7.80
C LEU A 146 -7.00 -14.74 7.36
N GLU A 147 -8.11 -15.37 7.76
CA GLU A 147 -9.46 -14.86 7.55
C GLU A 147 -9.65 -13.49 8.22
N PHE A 148 -9.17 -13.33 9.46
CA PHE A 148 -9.21 -12.06 10.17
C PHE A 148 -8.50 -10.95 9.39
N VAL A 149 -7.31 -11.19 8.84
CA VAL A 149 -6.58 -10.20 8.02
C VAL A 149 -6.96 -10.21 6.54
N GLN A 150 -7.99 -10.97 6.16
CA GLN A 150 -8.44 -11.16 4.77
C GLN A 150 -7.32 -11.61 3.82
N TYR A 151 -6.43 -12.49 4.28
CA TYR A 151 -5.25 -12.98 3.56
C TYR A 151 -4.32 -11.87 3.04
N SER A 152 -4.40 -10.66 3.60
CA SER A 152 -3.52 -9.56 3.24
C SER A 152 -2.16 -9.68 3.94
N SER A 153 -1.11 -9.85 3.14
CA SER A 153 0.28 -9.88 3.62
C SER A 153 0.68 -8.58 4.33
N GLN A 154 0.18 -7.44 3.84
CA GLN A 154 0.41 -6.13 4.44
C GLN A 154 -0.24 -6.02 5.83
N SER A 155 -1.50 -6.44 5.95
CA SER A 155 -2.23 -6.43 7.22
C SER A 155 -1.58 -7.34 8.26
N LEU A 156 -1.10 -8.51 7.81
CA LEU A 156 -0.37 -9.45 8.66
C LEU A 156 0.97 -8.89 9.13
N ARG A 157 1.72 -8.25 8.23
CA ARG A 157 2.99 -7.58 8.56
C ARG A 157 2.79 -6.45 9.56
N GLN A 158 1.73 -5.67 9.43
CA GLN A 158 1.39 -4.63 10.39
C GLN A 158 1.17 -5.21 11.80
N LEU A 159 0.40 -6.30 11.90
CA LEU A 159 0.19 -7.00 13.18
C LEU A 159 1.52 -7.54 13.76
N GLN A 160 2.42 -8.09 12.93
CA GLN A 160 3.73 -8.55 13.40
C GLN A 160 4.54 -7.44 14.04
N VAL A 161 4.55 -6.24 13.43
CA VAL A 161 5.29 -5.09 13.95
C VAL A 161 4.66 -4.59 15.24
N ASP A 162 3.32 -4.47 15.27
CA ASP A 162 2.58 -3.98 16.43
C ASP A 162 2.70 -4.92 17.65
N TRP A 163 2.72 -6.23 17.40
CA TRP A 163 2.83 -7.26 18.44
C TRP A 163 4.25 -7.82 18.60
N HIS A 164 5.27 -7.17 18.04
CA HIS A 164 6.66 -7.58 18.27
C HIS A 164 7.04 -7.28 19.73
N PRO A 165 7.60 -8.23 20.50
CA PRO A 165 7.85 -8.05 21.93
C PRO A 165 8.74 -6.83 22.22
N ASP A 166 9.79 -6.61 21.43
CA ASP A 166 10.67 -5.44 21.59
C ASP A 166 9.93 -4.11 21.29
N LYS A 167 9.16 -4.03 20.20
CA LYS A 167 8.42 -2.82 19.84
C LYS A 167 7.33 -2.52 20.85
N PHE A 168 6.65 -3.54 21.34
CA PHE A 168 5.61 -3.43 22.35
C PHE A 168 6.19 -2.98 23.69
N SER A 169 7.31 -3.58 24.13
CA SER A 169 8.01 -3.19 25.35
C SER A 169 8.56 -1.76 25.26
N GLY A 170 9.12 -1.36 24.12
CA GLY A 170 9.58 0.01 23.90
C GLY A 170 8.46 1.06 23.96
N ARG A 171 7.24 0.71 23.54
CA ARG A 171 6.08 1.62 23.55
C ARG A 171 5.34 1.67 24.89
N PHE A 172 5.18 0.54 25.56
CA PHE A 172 4.31 0.42 26.73
C PHE A 172 5.03 -0.03 28.01
N GLY A 173 6.31 -0.38 27.94
CA GLY A 173 7.09 -0.97 29.03
C GLY A 173 7.10 -0.16 30.33
N THR A 174 7.01 1.17 30.23
CA THR A 174 6.97 2.10 31.38
C THR A 174 5.56 2.39 31.88
N ARG A 175 4.52 2.00 31.14
CA ARG A 175 3.11 2.34 31.43
C ARG A 175 2.39 1.29 32.28
N PHE A 176 3.01 0.15 32.59
CA PHE A 176 2.33 -0.91 33.34
C PHE A 176 2.18 -0.58 34.83
N LYS A 177 1.00 -0.89 35.39
CA LYS A 177 0.71 -0.68 36.83
C LYS A 177 1.64 -1.46 37.77
N SER A 178 2.09 -2.65 37.37
CA SER A 178 3.00 -3.49 38.16
C SER A 178 3.86 -4.38 37.26
N GLU A 179 5.01 -4.81 37.77
CA GLU A 179 5.89 -5.74 37.05
C GLU A 179 5.21 -7.09 36.79
N SER A 180 4.32 -7.54 37.69
CA SER A 180 3.54 -8.77 37.51
C SER A 180 2.58 -8.69 36.31
N VAL A 181 1.94 -7.54 36.09
CA VAL A 181 1.08 -7.30 34.92
C VAL A 181 1.93 -7.28 33.65
N LYS A 182 3.07 -6.57 33.69
CA LYS A 182 4.00 -6.52 32.56
C LYS A 182 4.46 -7.92 32.14
N ILE A 183 4.88 -8.78 33.07
CA ILE A 183 5.30 -10.16 32.77
C ILE A 183 4.16 -10.95 32.09
N ASN A 184 2.93 -10.85 32.59
CA ASN A 184 1.79 -11.56 32.01
C ASN A 184 1.41 -11.04 30.62
N VAL A 185 1.42 -9.73 30.43
CA VAL A 185 1.19 -9.09 29.12
C VAL A 185 2.26 -9.53 28.13
N MET A 186 3.54 -9.45 28.52
CA MET A 186 4.65 -9.81 27.65
C MET A 186 4.65 -11.28 27.26
N LYS A 187 4.31 -12.19 28.18
CA LYS A 187 4.10 -13.62 27.85
C LYS A 187 3.08 -13.78 26.73
N ARG A 188 1.95 -13.08 26.81
CA ARG A 188 0.91 -13.12 25.77
C ARG A 188 1.37 -12.50 24.46
N VAL A 189 2.05 -11.34 24.50
CA VAL A 189 2.62 -10.68 23.31
C VAL A 189 3.57 -11.62 22.58
N VAL A 190 4.43 -12.35 23.31
CA VAL A 190 5.33 -13.35 22.72
C VAL A 190 4.53 -14.46 22.02
N SER A 191 3.52 -15.02 22.67
CA SER A 191 2.65 -16.03 22.05
C SER A 191 1.98 -15.53 20.78
N ILE A 192 1.50 -14.28 20.77
CA ILE A 192 0.90 -13.64 19.58
C ILE A 192 1.94 -13.50 18.47
N SER A 193 3.14 -13.01 18.79
CA SER A 193 4.20 -12.82 17.79
C SER A 193 4.60 -14.14 17.11
N GLN A 194 4.73 -15.23 17.87
CA GLN A 194 5.04 -16.56 17.36
C GLN A 194 3.94 -17.07 16.43
N LEU A 195 2.68 -16.86 16.83
CA LEU A 195 1.52 -17.26 16.06
C LEU A 195 1.41 -16.49 14.73
N LEU A 196 1.68 -15.18 14.74
CA LEU A 196 1.71 -14.36 13.53
C LEU A 196 2.85 -14.78 12.57
N ASN A 197 4.00 -15.19 13.10
CA ASN A 197 5.09 -15.73 12.29
C ASN A 197 4.67 -17.02 11.59
N LYS A 198 4.04 -17.97 12.32
CA LYS A 198 3.50 -19.20 11.73
C LYS A 198 2.49 -18.92 10.62
N ALA A 199 1.58 -17.96 10.84
CA ALA A 199 0.60 -17.57 9.82
C ALA A 199 1.26 -16.97 8.57
N THR A 200 2.33 -16.20 8.76
CA THR A 200 3.10 -15.60 7.65
C THR A 200 3.83 -16.68 6.85
N ASP A 201 4.45 -17.64 7.54
CA ASP A 201 5.14 -18.77 6.90
C ASP A 201 4.16 -19.67 6.15
N TYR A 202 2.96 -19.88 6.69
CA TYR A 202 1.90 -20.62 6.02
C TYR A 202 1.43 -19.91 4.74
N LEU A 203 1.20 -18.59 4.80
CA LEU A 203 0.79 -17.81 3.64
C LEU A 203 1.86 -17.86 2.53
N ARG A 204 3.13 -17.72 2.90
CA ARG A 204 4.27 -17.82 1.95
C ARG A 204 4.32 -19.17 1.25
N LYS A 205 4.22 -20.27 2.01
CA LYS A 205 4.22 -21.63 1.45
C LYS A 205 3.02 -21.89 0.55
N LYS A 206 1.86 -21.30 0.85
CA LYS A 206 0.65 -21.40 0.03
C LYS A 206 0.78 -20.66 -1.31
N ASP A 207 1.51 -19.55 -1.33
CA ASP A 207 1.81 -18.80 -2.55
C ASP A 207 2.85 -19.49 -3.43
N GLU A 208 3.84 -20.17 -2.83
CA GLU A 208 4.85 -20.97 -3.56
C GLU A 208 4.29 -22.27 -4.17
N ALA A 209 3.16 -22.78 -3.65
CA ALA A 209 2.52 -24.01 -4.11
C ALA A 209 1.52 -23.80 -5.26
N LYS A 210 1.32 -22.55 -5.71
CA LYS A 210 0.45 -22.18 -6.84
C LYS A 210 1.26 -21.96 -8.12
#